data_AF-A0A954YI50-F1
#
_entry.id   AF-A0A954YI50-F1
#
_cell.length_a   1.000
_cell.length_b   1.000
_cell.length_c   1.000
_cell.angle_alpha   90.00
_cell.angle_beta   90.00
_cell.angle_gamma   90.00
#
_symmetry.space_group_name_H-M   'P 1'
#
loop_
_entity.id
_entity.type
_entity.pdbx_description
1 polymer ?
#
loop_
_entity_poly.entity_id
_entity_poly.type
_entity_poly.pdbx_seq_one_letter_code
_entity_poly.pdbx_strand_id
1 'polypeptide(L)'
;MATDKKKPPYLLFVLLPLLAIGIVAFLRDRGARQAAVDANDKIDAVSRETERKSPDDVKLILGRDPDGPISKSNGRLVEKYTWRGALQSYYVCVVYNEGDPPVLNGVYLNEEP
;
A
#
# COMPACT_ATOMS: atom_id res chain seq x y z
N MET A 1 43.76 27.69 28.11
CA MET A 1 43.89 27.49 26.65
C MET A 1 43.06 26.26 26.29
N ALA A 2 41.77 26.45 25.99
CA ALA A 2 40.87 25.34 25.67
C ALA A 2 41.06 24.97 24.19
N THR A 3 41.61 23.78 23.92
CA THR A 3 41.72 23.26 22.56
C THR A 3 40.33 22.89 22.07
N ASP A 4 39.76 23.74 21.22
CA ASP A 4 38.56 23.46 20.45
C ASP A 4 38.86 22.30 19.48
N LYS A 5 38.50 21.08 19.88
CA LYS A 5 38.58 19.89 19.04
C LYS A 5 37.51 20.00 17.96
N LYS A 6 37.82 20.71 16.87
CA LYS A 6 36.99 20.71 15.64
C LYS A 6 36.76 19.25 15.24
N LYS A 7 35.51 18.78 15.39
CA LYS A 7 35.12 17.44 14.96
C LYS A 7 35.50 17.31 13.48
N PRO A 8 36.34 16.33 13.13
CA PRO A 8 36.90 16.23 11.78
C PRO A 8 35.80 16.00 10.72
N PRO A 9 36.02 16.52 9.49
CA PRO A 9 34.99 16.63 8.44
C PRO A 9 34.44 15.29 7.95
N TYR A 10 35.09 14.17 8.27
CA TYR A 10 34.61 12.82 7.91
C TYR A 10 33.23 12.51 8.48
N LEU A 11 32.88 13.07 9.64
CA LEU A 11 31.58 12.85 10.25
C LEU A 11 30.47 13.38 9.32
N LEU A 12 30.72 14.52 8.67
CA LEU A 12 29.80 15.14 7.71
C LEU A 12 29.68 14.31 6.41
N PHE A 13 30.80 13.77 5.92
CA PHE A 13 30.82 12.90 4.74
C PHE A 13 30.13 11.55 4.96
N VAL A 14 30.02 11.08 6.21
CA VAL A 14 29.25 9.88 6.55
C VAL A 14 27.78 10.22 6.82
N LEU A 15 27.50 11.34 7.48
CA LEU A 15 26.13 11.74 7.82
C LEU A 15 25.30 12.16 6.60
N LEU A 16 25.89 12.86 5.62
CA LEU A 16 25.18 13.28 4.41
C LEU A 16 24.59 12.11 3.58
N PRO A 17 25.36 11.06 3.23
CA PRO A 17 24.80 9.93 2.50
C PRO A 17 23.80 9.12 3.34
N LEU A 18 24.02 8.97 4.64
CA LEU A 18 23.04 8.34 5.54
C LEU A 18 21.73 9.12 5.58
N LEU A 19 21.80 10.45 5.64
CA LEU A 19 20.62 11.31 5.58
C LEU A 19 19.90 11.18 4.24
N ALA A 20 20.64 11.15 3.13
CA ALA A 20 20.06 10.97 1.79
C ALA A 20 19.34 9.62 1.66
N ILE A 21 19.94 8.52 2.13
CA ILE A 21 19.30 7.20 2.16
C ILE A 21 18.03 7.24 3.01
N GLY A 22 18.08 7.89 4.19
CA GLY A 22 16.92 8.06 5.05
C GLY A 22 15.77 8.82 4.38
N ILE A 23 16.07 9.89 3.65
CA ILE A 23 15.08 10.67 2.89
C ILE A 23 14.47 9.83 1.78
N VAL A 24 15.28 9.09 1.00
CA VAL A 24 14.76 8.23 -0.08
C VAL A 24 13.87 7.12 0.48
N ALA A 25 14.29 6.48 1.58
CA ALA A 25 13.48 5.47 2.25
C ALA A 25 12.14 6.05 2.72
N PHE A 26 12.16 7.23 3.33
CA PHE A 26 10.96 7.91 3.80
C PHE A 26 10.01 8.31 2.66
N LEU A 27 10.54 8.84 1.55
CA LEU A 27 9.73 9.20 0.38
C LEU A 27 9.08 7.96 -0.25
N ARG A 28 9.83 6.86 -0.35
CA ARG A 28 9.29 5.57 -0.84
C ARG A 28 8.19 5.03 0.06
N ASP A 29 8.36 5.12 1.38
CA ASP A 29 7.39 4.66 2.35
C ASP A 29 6.10 5.50 2.29
N ARG A 30 6.23 6.83 2.24
CA ARG A 30 5.09 7.74 2.04
C ARG A 30 4.36 7.49 0.73
N GLY A 31 5.10 7.29 -0.37
CA GLY A 31 4.51 6.99 -1.67
C GLY A 31 3.71 5.69 -1.67
N ALA A 32 4.26 4.62 -1.08
CA ALA A 32 3.57 3.34 -0.95
C ALA A 32 2.31 3.45 -0.08
N ARG A 33 2.38 4.18 1.04
CA ARG A 33 1.23 4.43 1.91
C ARG A 33 0.14 5.20 1.17
N GLN A 34 0.50 6.30 0.51
CA GLN A 34 -0.47 7.13 -0.19
C GLN A 34 -1.14 6.36 -1.32
N ALA A 35 -0.38 5.59 -2.11
CA ALA A 35 -0.94 4.78 -3.19
C ALA A 35 -1.93 3.72 -2.67
N ALA A 36 -1.65 3.09 -1.52
CA ALA A 36 -2.57 2.13 -0.91
C ALA A 36 -3.84 2.80 -0.37
N VAL A 37 -3.73 3.99 0.22
CA VAL A 37 -4.88 4.79 0.66
C VAL A 37 -5.72 5.22 -0.54
N ASP A 38 -5.11 5.78 -1.58
CA ASP A 38 -5.81 6.20 -2.79
C ASP A 38 -6.51 5.02 -3.49
N ALA A 39 -5.90 3.84 -3.48
CA ALA A 39 -6.50 2.61 -3.99
C ALA A 39 -7.72 2.18 -3.16
N ASN A 40 -7.60 2.20 -1.83
CA ASN A 40 -8.69 1.91 -0.91
C ASN A 40 -9.86 2.88 -1.14
N ASP A 41 -9.59 4.18 -1.19
CA ASP A 41 -10.61 5.22 -1.35
C ASP A 41 -11.31 5.14 -2.71
N LYS A 42 -10.57 4.82 -3.79
CA LYS A 42 -11.15 4.58 -5.12
C LYS A 42 -12.09 3.39 -5.10
N ILE A 43 -11.70 2.28 -4.49
CA ILE A 43 -12.55 1.08 -4.41
C ILE A 43 -13.74 1.32 -3.49
N ASP A 44 -13.54 1.99 -2.35
CA ASP A 44 -14.62 2.31 -1.42
C ASP A 44 -15.66 3.21 -2.10
N ALA A 45 -15.23 4.25 -2.82
CA ALA A 45 -16.12 5.11 -3.59
C ALA A 45 -16.94 4.31 -4.61
N VAL A 46 -16.29 3.40 -5.34
CA VAL A 46 -16.92 2.56 -6.34
C VAL A 46 -17.84 1.50 -5.70
N SER A 47 -17.51 0.98 -4.51
CA SER A 47 -18.35 0.01 -3.79
C SER A 47 -19.68 0.60 -3.32
N ARG A 48 -19.72 1.92 -3.13
CA ARG A 48 -20.93 2.66 -2.76
C ARG A 48 -21.81 2.98 -3.95
N GLU A 49 -21.27 2.93 -5.17
CA GLU A 49 -22.07 3.01 -6.38
C GLU A 49 -22.87 1.70 -6.54
N THR A 50 -24.16 1.79 -6.82
CA THR A 50 -25.10 0.64 -6.83
C THR A 50 -24.81 -0.40 -7.91
N GLU A 51 -23.79 -0.18 -8.75
CA GLU A 51 -23.37 -1.12 -9.78
C GLU A 51 -22.56 -2.27 -9.17
N ARG A 52 -22.95 -3.50 -9.50
CA ARG A 52 -22.17 -4.69 -9.18
C ARG A 52 -20.82 -4.60 -9.90
N LYS A 53 -19.73 -4.50 -9.14
CA LYS A 53 -18.37 -4.54 -9.67
C LYS A 53 -17.79 -5.92 -9.52
N SER A 54 -17.28 -6.44 -10.63
CA SER A 54 -16.57 -7.71 -10.71
C SER A 54 -15.10 -7.54 -10.31
N PRO A 55 -14.38 -8.63 -10.02
CA PRO A 55 -12.94 -8.56 -9.78
C PRO A 55 -12.15 -7.95 -10.94
N ASP A 56 -12.58 -8.16 -12.18
CA ASP A 56 -11.90 -7.60 -13.34
C ASP A 56 -12.11 -6.07 -13.45
N ASP A 57 -13.27 -5.55 -13.00
CA ASP A 57 -13.48 -4.10 -12.88
C ASP A 57 -12.55 -3.50 -11.83
N VAL A 58 -12.36 -4.17 -10.69
CA VAL A 58 -11.44 -3.72 -9.63
C VAL A 58 -10.00 -3.66 -10.14
N LYS A 59 -9.55 -4.68 -10.89
CA LYS A 59 -8.22 -4.67 -11.53
C LYS A 59 -8.07 -3.51 -12.51
N LEU A 60 -9.12 -3.21 -13.28
CA LEU A 60 -9.13 -2.07 -14.21
C LEU A 60 -9.04 -0.72 -13.47
N ILE A 61 -9.76 -0.57 -12.36
CA ILE A 61 -9.75 0.64 -11.52
C ILE A 61 -8.38 0.85 -10.87
N LEU A 62 -7.79 -0.22 -10.36
CA LEU A 62 -6.47 -0.18 -9.72
C LEU A 62 -5.32 -0.12 -10.73
N GLY A 63 -5.55 -0.52 -11.98
CA GLY A 63 -4.55 -0.60 -13.03
C GLY A 63 -3.45 -1.63 -12.74
N ARG A 64 -3.73 -2.64 -11.92
CA ARG A 64 -2.78 -3.69 -11.54
C ARG A 64 -3.48 -4.99 -11.18
N ASP A 65 -2.74 -6.08 -11.31
CA ASP A 65 -3.14 -7.39 -10.82
C ASP A 65 -2.99 -7.53 -9.29
N PRO A 66 -3.81 -8.40 -8.66
CA PRO A 66 -3.63 -8.78 -7.27
C PRO A 66 -2.31 -9.55 -7.08
N ASP A 67 -1.83 -9.60 -5.84
CA ASP A 67 -0.58 -10.28 -5.49
C ASP A 67 -0.65 -11.80 -5.67
N GLY A 68 -1.86 -12.35 -5.77
CA GLY A 68 -2.12 -13.78 -5.92
C GLY A 68 -3.56 -14.07 -6.34
N PRO A 69 -3.92 -15.36 -6.48
CA PRO A 69 -5.28 -15.74 -6.83
C PRO A 69 -6.27 -15.34 -5.72
N ILE A 70 -7.54 -15.21 -6.09
CA ILE A 70 -8.64 -14.99 -5.15
C ILE A 70 -8.62 -16.11 -4.10
N SER A 71 -8.54 -15.71 -2.84
CA SER A 71 -8.61 -16.61 -1.70
C SER A 71 -9.99 -16.56 -1.06
N LYS A 72 -10.43 -17.63 -0.42
CA LYS A 72 -11.70 -17.66 0.30
C LYS A 72 -11.43 -17.52 1.80
N SER A 73 -11.95 -16.46 2.42
CA SER A 73 -11.85 -16.20 3.85
C SER A 73 -13.24 -15.91 4.41
N ASN A 74 -13.62 -16.57 5.51
CA ASN A 74 -14.90 -16.35 6.21
C ASN A 74 -16.15 -16.41 5.29
N GLY A 75 -16.14 -17.29 4.27
CA GLY A 75 -17.24 -17.41 3.31
C GLY A 75 -17.34 -16.27 2.30
N ARG A 76 -16.28 -15.47 2.16
CA ARG A 76 -16.14 -14.40 1.18
C ARG A 76 -14.92 -14.62 0.31
N LEU A 77 -14.96 -14.10 -0.90
CA LEU A 77 -13.82 -14.08 -1.82
C LEU A 77 -12.98 -12.85 -1.52
N VAL A 78 -11.66 -13.01 -1.42
CA VAL A 78 -10.73 -11.95 -1.01
C VAL A 78 -9.55 -11.90 -1.97
N GLU A 79 -9.29 -10.69 -2.50
CA GLU A 79 -8.10 -10.35 -3.25
C GLU A 79 -7.21 -9.41 -2.46
N LYS A 80 -5.89 -9.58 -2.57
CA LYS A 80 -4.90 -8.77 -1.87
C LYS A 80 -4.03 -8.02 -2.86
N TYR A 81 -3.84 -6.73 -2.60
CA TYR A 81 -2.97 -5.85 -3.38
C TYR A 81 -1.96 -5.21 -2.45
N THR A 82 -0.66 -5.40 -2.69
CA THR A 82 0.40 -4.89 -1.81
C THR A 82 1.24 -3.81 -2.48
N TRP A 83 1.50 -2.73 -1.76
CA TRP A 83 2.45 -1.67 -2.06
C TRP A 83 3.61 -1.74 -1.08
N ARG A 84 4.81 -2.01 -1.59
CA ARG A 84 6.01 -2.17 -0.76
C ARG A 84 6.71 -0.82 -0.58
N GLY A 85 6.61 -0.27 0.63
CA GLY A 85 7.44 0.83 1.11
C GLY A 85 8.88 0.38 1.35
N ALA A 86 9.71 1.30 1.85
CA ALA A 86 11.08 0.98 2.22
C ALA A 86 11.16 0.30 3.60
N LEU A 87 10.23 0.65 4.50
CA LEU A 87 10.20 0.16 5.88
C LEU A 87 9.02 -0.78 6.11
N GLN A 88 7.86 -0.45 5.54
CA GLN A 88 6.65 -1.25 5.71
C GLN A 88 5.98 -1.57 4.37
N SER A 89 5.27 -2.70 4.32
CA SER A 89 4.35 -3.01 3.22
C SER A 89 2.93 -2.63 3.60
N TYR A 90 2.25 -1.96 2.68
CA TYR A 90 0.86 -1.57 2.81
C TYR A 90 0.02 -2.46 1.91
N TYR A 91 -1.07 -3.03 2.41
CA TYR A 91 -1.91 -3.92 1.62
C TYR A 91 -3.36 -3.50 1.68
N VAL A 92 -4.06 -3.70 0.56
CA VAL A 92 -5.50 -3.49 0.42
C VAL A 92 -6.15 -4.84 0.15
N CYS A 93 -7.08 -5.23 1.01
CA CYS A 93 -7.89 -6.43 0.89
C CYS A 93 -9.24 -6.04 0.29
N VAL A 94 -9.52 -6.55 -0.91
CA VAL A 94 -10.81 -6.36 -1.58
C VAL A 94 -11.64 -7.60 -1.37
N VAL A 95 -12.86 -7.41 -0.88
CA VAL A 95 -13.75 -8.50 -0.47
C VAL A 95 -14.96 -8.54 -1.37
N TYR A 96 -15.28 -9.71 -1.88
CA TYR A 96 -16.43 -9.98 -2.72
C TYR A 96 -17.36 -11.00 -2.06
N ASN A 97 -18.66 -10.83 -2.27
CA ASN A 97 -19.66 -11.82 -1.92
C ASN A 97 -19.64 -12.98 -2.93
N GLU A 98 -19.92 -14.18 -2.43
CA GLU A 98 -20.04 -15.36 -3.29
C GLU A 98 -21.29 -15.23 -4.18
N GLY A 99 -21.07 -15.32 -5.49
CA GLY A 99 -22.08 -15.16 -6.52
C GLY A 99 -21.45 -15.31 -7.90
N ASP A 100 -22.28 -15.43 -8.93
CA ASP A 100 -21.85 -15.46 -10.33
C ASP A 100 -22.57 -14.33 -11.10
N PRO A 101 -21.91 -13.19 -11.39
CA PRO A 101 -20.52 -12.87 -11.05
C PRO A 101 -20.35 -12.46 -9.57
N PRO A 102 -19.14 -12.63 -8.99
CA PRO A 102 -18.84 -12.17 -7.63
C PRO A 102 -18.92 -10.65 -7.54
N VAL A 103 -19.52 -10.16 -6.46
CA VAL A 103 -19.86 -8.74 -6.30
C VAL A 103 -19.04 -8.13 -5.18
N LEU A 104 -18.41 -6.99 -5.46
CA LEU A 104 -17.70 -6.20 -4.46
C LEU A 104 -18.57 -5.92 -3.24
N ASN A 105 -18.09 -6.33 -2.06
CA ASN A 105 -18.76 -6.17 -0.77
C ASN A 105 -18.08 -5.11 0.10
N GLY A 106 -16.76 -4.97 -0.01
CA GLY A 106 -16.01 -3.99 0.76
C GLY A 106 -14.53 -4.02 0.49
N VAL A 107 -13.82 -3.08 1.09
CA VAL A 107 -12.37 -2.92 0.98
C VAL A 107 -11.78 -2.57 2.35
N TYR A 108 -10.60 -3.11 2.64
CA TYR A 108 -9.92 -2.94 3.93
C TYR A 108 -8.45 -2.61 3.70
N LEU A 109 -7.95 -1.61 4.42
CA LEU A 109 -6.56 -1.16 4.34
C LEU A 109 -5.77 -1.68 5.54
N ASN A 110 -4.72 -2.48 5.27
CA ASN A 110 -3.84 -3.10 6.27
C ASN A 110 -4.58 -3.95 7.31
N GLU A 111 -5.78 -4.42 6.99
CA GLU A 111 -6.61 -5.25 7.84
C GLU A 111 -7.09 -6.47 7.04
N GLU A 112 -7.25 -7.60 7.73
CA GLU A 112 -7.87 -8.80 7.15
C GLU A 112 -9.37 -8.83 7.51
N PRO A 113 -10.23 -9.19 6.55
CA PRO A 113 -11.69 -9.19 6.73
C PRO A 113 -12.27 -10.41 7.46
#